data_AF-A0A8T4MBF8-F1
#
_entry.id   AF-A0A8T4MBF8-F1
#
_cell.length_a   1.000
_cell.length_b   1.000
_cell.length_c   1.000
_cell.angle_alpha   90.00
_cell.angle_beta   90.00
_cell.angle_gamma   90.00
#
_symmetry.space_group_name_H-M   'P 1'
#
loop_
_entity.id
_entity.type
_entity.pdbx_description
1 polymer ?
#
loop_
_entity_poly.entity_id
_entity_poly.type
_entity_poly.pdbx_seq_one_letter_code
_entity_poly.pdbx_strand_id
1 'polypeptide(L)'
;MIIINKGSGNCNNLMMVRMIKGNRRGGENIMIFWQFLMWLLVGLGIVIGVVSFYASQIEVKAIEAEILSERIAGCLIDSKGVFNLKYFSDSGKYELLNDCGLSRGILDESGYFYIIANLTLVSDINSVGNTENWKPLKSFSIGNKDLLFQCDVKRKGMEAQKFGDCTQRSLYGFYGGEDSKGNNVKGGSEEGREGAIVQLFVGSNNRGA
;
A
#
# COMPACT_ATOMS: atom_id res chain seq x y z
N MET A 1 -79.47 -28.71 69.91
CA MET A 1 -79.72 -27.25 69.87
C MET A 1 -78.38 -26.54 69.90
N ILE A 2 -77.89 -26.09 68.74
CA ILE A 2 -76.84 -25.06 68.63
C ILE A 2 -77.21 -24.22 67.40
N ILE A 3 -77.45 -22.93 67.66
CA ILE A 3 -77.82 -21.88 66.70
C ILE A 3 -76.55 -21.06 66.45
N ILE A 4 -76.08 -20.96 65.21
CA ILE A 4 -75.10 -19.93 64.78
C ILE A 4 -75.38 -19.64 63.29
N ASN A 5 -76.26 -18.68 62.98
CA ASN A 5 -76.07 -17.23 62.77
C ASN A 5 -75.42 -16.86 61.43
N LYS A 6 -76.20 -16.16 60.59
CA LYS A 6 -75.91 -15.69 59.23
C LYS A 6 -75.06 -14.41 59.28
N GLY A 7 -73.85 -14.46 58.71
CA GLY A 7 -73.03 -13.28 58.43
C GLY A 7 -73.23 -12.81 57.00
N SER A 8 -73.90 -11.66 56.84
CA SER A 8 -74.07 -10.92 55.59
C SER A 8 -72.73 -10.27 55.19
N GLY A 9 -72.11 -10.80 54.14
CA GLY A 9 -70.89 -10.26 53.53
C GLY A 9 -71.21 -9.65 52.17
N ASN A 10 -71.26 -8.34 52.13
CA ASN A 10 -71.46 -7.52 50.93
C ASN A 10 -70.16 -7.54 50.10
N CYS A 11 -70.12 -8.28 48.99
CA CYS A 11 -68.99 -8.31 48.05
C CYS A 11 -69.35 -7.61 46.74
N ASN A 12 -69.57 -6.29 46.81
CA ASN A 12 -69.54 -5.43 45.64
C ASN A 12 -68.08 -5.08 45.33
N ASN A 13 -67.39 -5.97 44.62
CA ASN A 13 -66.27 -5.62 43.74
C ASN A 13 -66.07 -6.76 42.75
N LEU A 14 -67.01 -6.85 41.81
CA LEU A 14 -66.88 -7.63 40.59
C LEU A 14 -65.77 -6.97 39.76
N MET A 15 -64.52 -7.30 40.09
CA MET A 15 -63.35 -6.93 39.31
C MET A 15 -63.47 -7.63 37.96
N MET A 16 -64.06 -6.91 37.02
CA MET A 16 -64.15 -7.25 35.62
C MET A 16 -62.73 -7.27 35.07
N VAL A 17 -62.02 -8.39 35.28
CA VAL A 17 -60.85 -8.76 34.51
C VAL A 17 -61.35 -8.90 33.08
N ARG A 18 -61.25 -7.80 32.33
CA ARG A 18 -61.33 -7.81 30.87
C ARG A 18 -60.25 -8.77 30.40
N MET A 19 -60.65 -10.02 30.18
CA MET A 19 -59.93 -10.94 29.32
C MET A 19 -59.81 -10.24 27.97
N ILE A 20 -58.63 -9.66 27.73
CA ILE A 20 -58.19 -9.35 26.38
C ILE A 20 -58.16 -10.70 25.68
N LYS A 21 -59.18 -10.96 24.88
CA LYS A 21 -59.30 -12.15 24.03
C LYS A 21 -58.28 -11.97 22.90
N GLY A 22 -57.02 -12.19 23.25
CA GLY A 22 -55.88 -12.08 22.35
C GLY A 22 -56.01 -13.15 21.26
N ASN A 23 -56.09 -12.69 20.02
CA ASN A 23 -56.09 -13.55 18.86
C ASN A 23 -54.77 -14.35 18.87
N ARG A 24 -54.80 -15.65 19.20
CA ARG A 24 -53.62 -16.54 19.29
C ARG A 24 -52.91 -16.80 17.94
N ARG A 25 -53.20 -16.01 16.91
CA ARG A 25 -52.54 -16.02 15.60
C ARG A 25 -51.30 -15.14 15.50
N GLY A 26 -50.92 -14.42 16.57
CA GLY A 26 -49.75 -13.55 16.58
C GLY A 26 -48.38 -14.26 16.67
N GLY A 27 -48.34 -15.55 17.01
CA GLY A 27 -47.08 -16.28 17.20
C GLY A 27 -46.32 -16.58 15.91
N GLU A 28 -47.04 -16.75 14.80
CA GLU A 28 -46.44 -17.10 13.49
C GLU A 28 -45.63 -15.92 12.91
N ASN A 29 -46.10 -14.69 13.11
CA ASN A 29 -45.43 -13.49 12.59
C ASN A 29 -44.11 -13.18 13.32
N ILE A 30 -44.00 -13.52 14.60
CA ILE A 30 -42.78 -13.32 15.40
C ILE A 30 -41.65 -14.27 14.94
N MET A 31 -41.98 -15.51 14.57
CA MET A 31 -40.99 -16.46 14.07
C MET A 31 -40.38 -16.00 12.74
N ILE A 32 -41.21 -15.46 11.84
CA ILE A 32 -40.74 -14.95 10.54
C ILE A 32 -39.79 -13.77 10.75
N PHE A 33 -40.14 -12.81 11.62
CA PHE A 33 -39.30 -11.66 11.92
C PHE A 33 -37.93 -12.07 12.49
N TRP A 34 -37.90 -13.02 13.43
CA TRP A 34 -36.66 -13.53 14.01
C TRP A 34 -35.75 -14.19 12.97
N GLN A 35 -36.34 -14.98 12.06
CA GLN A 35 -35.59 -15.60 10.97
C GLN A 35 -34.96 -14.54 10.06
N PHE A 36 -35.70 -13.51 9.64
CA PHE A 36 -35.15 -12.43 8.82
C PHE A 36 -33.99 -11.70 9.51
N LEU A 37 -34.05 -11.49 10.82
CA LEU A 37 -32.97 -10.87 11.59
C LEU A 37 -31.68 -11.70 11.54
N MET A 38 -31.77 -13.03 11.65
CA MET A 38 -30.62 -13.92 11.55
C MET A 38 -29.98 -13.87 10.15
N TRP A 39 -30.78 -13.87 9.10
CA TRP A 39 -30.28 -13.75 7.72
C TRP A 39 -29.61 -12.41 7.46
N LEU A 40 -30.17 -11.32 8.01
CA LEU A 40 -29.59 -9.99 7.90
C LEU A 40 -28.24 -9.93 8.62
N LEU A 41 -28.12 -10.51 9.81
CA LEU A 41 -26.87 -10.53 10.57
C LEU A 41 -25.77 -11.32 9.83
N VAL A 42 -26.11 -12.50 9.30
CA VAL A 42 -25.17 -13.31 8.51
C VAL A 42 -24.76 -12.57 7.23
N GLY A 43 -25.71 -12.00 6.50
CA GLY A 43 -25.42 -11.23 5.28
C GLY A 43 -24.51 -10.03 5.56
N LEU A 44 -24.76 -9.31 6.65
CA LEU A 44 -23.96 -8.15 7.04
C LEU A 44 -22.54 -8.56 7.46
N GLY A 45 -22.39 -9.70 8.14
CA GLY A 45 -21.07 -10.28 8.46
C GLY A 45 -20.25 -10.61 7.20
N ILE A 46 -20.88 -11.19 6.18
CA ILE A 46 -20.20 -11.49 4.91
C ILE A 46 -19.75 -10.20 4.21
N VAL A 47 -20.62 -9.19 4.14
CA VAL A 47 -20.28 -7.91 3.50
C VAL A 47 -19.11 -7.24 4.21
N ILE A 48 -19.10 -7.19 5.55
CA ILE A 48 -17.98 -6.64 6.32
C ILE A 48 -16.69 -7.43 6.06
N GLY A 49 -16.75 -8.76 6.06
CA GLY A 49 -15.60 -9.60 5.79
C GLY A 49 -15.00 -9.37 4.41
N VAL A 50 -15.83 -9.28 3.37
CA VAL A 50 -15.40 -9.01 2.00
C VAL A 50 -14.79 -7.62 1.86
N VAL A 51 -15.43 -6.59 2.42
CA VAL A 51 -14.92 -5.21 2.39
C VAL A 51 -13.58 -5.10 3.11
N SER A 52 -13.44 -5.73 4.28
CA SER A 52 -12.19 -5.72 5.04
C SER A 52 -11.06 -6.44 4.31
N PHE A 53 -11.36 -7.56 3.63
CA PHE A 53 -10.39 -8.30 2.84
C PHE A 53 -9.86 -7.45 1.67
N TYR A 54 -10.74 -6.81 0.89
CA TYR A 54 -10.31 -5.97 -0.22
C TYR A 54 -9.60 -4.68 0.22
N ALA A 55 -10.00 -4.10 1.35
CA ALA A 55 -9.32 -2.92 1.89
C ALA A 55 -7.85 -3.22 2.23
N SER A 56 -7.57 -4.40 2.80
CA SER A 56 -6.20 -4.77 3.19
C SER A 56 -5.25 -4.95 2.00
N GLN A 57 -5.74 -5.42 0.83
CA GLN A 57 -4.89 -5.67 -0.33
C GLN A 57 -4.32 -4.39 -0.95
N ILE A 58 -5.05 -3.27 -0.83
CA ILE A 58 -4.64 -1.98 -1.39
C ILE A 58 -3.39 -1.45 -0.66
N GLU A 59 -3.33 -1.59 0.66
CA GLU A 59 -2.19 -1.10 1.46
C GLU A 59 -0.92 -1.95 1.26
N VAL A 60 -1.05 -3.25 1.03
CA VAL A 60 0.09 -4.16 0.86
C VAL A 60 0.93 -3.77 -0.37
N LYS A 61 0.29 -3.29 -1.46
CA LYS A 61 0.99 -2.96 -2.70
C LYS A 61 1.88 -1.73 -2.59
N ALA A 62 1.44 -0.72 -1.84
CA ALA A 62 2.26 0.45 -1.52
C ALA A 62 3.49 0.05 -0.69
N ILE A 63 3.29 -0.81 0.32
CA ILE A 63 4.37 -1.32 1.18
C ILE A 63 5.34 -2.19 0.36
N GLU A 64 4.85 -3.03 -0.55
CA GLU A 64 5.71 -3.83 -1.45
C GLU A 64 6.59 -2.94 -2.33
N ALA A 65 6.03 -1.89 -2.94
CA ALA A 65 6.79 -0.94 -3.75
C ALA A 65 7.84 -0.18 -2.93
N GLU A 66 7.50 0.17 -1.68
CA GLU A 66 8.41 0.81 -0.74
C GLU A 66 9.58 -0.11 -0.35
N ILE A 67 9.30 -1.35 0.06
CA ILE A 67 10.32 -2.36 0.39
C ILE A 67 11.21 -2.63 -0.83
N LEU A 68 10.62 -2.72 -2.02
CA LEU A 68 11.36 -2.91 -3.26
C LEU A 68 12.31 -1.73 -3.52
N SER A 69 11.82 -0.50 -3.35
CA SER A 69 12.63 0.72 -3.50
C SER A 69 13.79 0.76 -2.50
N GLU A 70 13.57 0.28 -1.28
CA GLU A 70 14.59 0.24 -0.22
C GLU A 70 15.65 -0.82 -0.49
N ARG A 71 15.26 -2.00 -0.97
CA ARG A 71 16.22 -3.03 -1.40
C ARG A 71 17.08 -2.54 -2.56
N ILE A 72 16.46 -1.95 -3.58
CA ILE A 72 17.19 -1.40 -4.73
C ILE A 72 18.13 -0.28 -4.27
N ALA A 73 17.66 0.63 -3.42
CA ALA A 73 18.48 1.68 -2.84
C ALA A 73 19.71 1.14 -2.09
N GLY A 74 19.51 0.09 -1.28
CA GLY A 74 20.57 -0.58 -0.54
C GLY A 74 21.60 -1.27 -1.43
N CYS A 75 21.24 -1.72 -2.63
CA CYS A 75 22.22 -2.27 -3.58
C CYS A 75 22.94 -1.20 -4.40
N LEU A 76 22.27 -0.09 -4.70
CA LEU A 76 22.86 1.00 -5.49
C LEU A 76 24.01 1.67 -4.74
N ILE A 77 23.90 1.73 -3.41
CA ILE A 77 24.88 2.36 -2.52
C ILE A 77 25.71 1.26 -1.88
N ASP A 78 27.02 1.23 -2.16
CA ASP A 78 27.93 0.37 -1.41
C ASP A 78 27.96 0.81 0.07
N SER A 79 28.35 -0.09 0.97
CA SER A 79 28.64 0.15 2.39
C SER A 79 29.45 1.42 2.70
N LYS A 80 30.17 1.96 1.71
CA LYS A 80 30.98 3.18 1.79
C LYS A 80 30.25 4.46 1.34
N GLY A 81 28.97 4.39 0.99
CA GLY A 81 28.21 5.54 0.49
C GLY A 81 28.54 5.95 -0.95
N VAL A 82 29.12 5.03 -1.74
CA VAL A 82 29.56 5.31 -3.12
C VAL A 82 28.64 4.58 -4.10
N PHE A 83 28.20 5.29 -5.14
CA PHE A 83 27.40 4.69 -6.22
C PHE A 83 28.26 3.89 -7.19
N ASN A 84 27.83 2.68 -7.51
CA ASN A 84 28.49 1.86 -8.52
C ASN A 84 27.96 2.19 -9.93
N LEU A 85 28.80 2.82 -10.75
CA LEU A 85 28.49 3.24 -12.12
C LEU A 85 28.18 2.08 -13.07
N LYS A 86 28.64 0.87 -12.73
CA LYS A 86 28.40 -0.34 -13.53
C LYS A 86 26.91 -0.56 -13.76
N TYR A 87 26.09 -0.36 -12.72
CA TYR A 87 24.63 -0.57 -12.77
C TYR A 87 23.88 0.39 -13.71
N PHE A 88 24.46 1.56 -14.00
CA PHE A 88 23.89 2.55 -14.92
C PHE A 88 24.24 2.28 -16.39
N SER A 89 25.04 1.25 -16.68
CA SER A 89 25.32 0.82 -18.06
C SER A 89 24.26 -0.16 -18.55
N ASP A 90 24.01 -0.23 -19.87
CA ASP A 90 22.93 -1.06 -20.42
C ASP A 90 23.02 -2.55 -20.05
N SER A 91 24.25 -3.08 -19.93
CA SER A 91 24.50 -4.44 -19.44
C SER A 91 24.36 -4.58 -17.92
N GLY A 92 24.69 -3.54 -17.16
CA GLY A 92 24.72 -3.55 -15.70
C GLY A 92 23.34 -3.49 -15.04
N LYS A 93 22.29 -3.08 -15.76
CA LYS A 93 20.90 -3.11 -15.28
C LYS A 93 20.50 -4.51 -14.77
N TYR A 94 20.93 -5.54 -15.50
CA TYR A 94 20.61 -6.93 -15.18
C TYR A 94 21.48 -7.54 -14.08
N GLU A 95 22.67 -6.98 -13.87
CA GLU A 95 23.54 -7.35 -12.77
C GLU A 95 23.01 -6.76 -11.47
N LEU A 96 22.55 -5.50 -11.48
CA LEU A 96 21.91 -4.87 -10.33
C LEU A 96 20.77 -5.73 -9.77
N LEU A 97 19.87 -6.19 -10.65
CA LEU A 97 18.75 -7.05 -10.24
C LEU A 97 19.24 -8.35 -9.62
N ASN A 98 20.25 -8.98 -10.21
CA ASN A 98 20.80 -10.22 -9.74
C ASN A 98 21.52 -10.06 -8.39
N ASP A 99 22.31 -9.01 -8.23
CA ASP A 99 23.06 -8.70 -7.01
C ASP A 99 22.11 -8.32 -5.86
N CYS A 100 20.97 -7.71 -6.18
CA CYS A 100 19.89 -7.47 -5.22
C CYS A 100 19.04 -8.70 -4.89
N GLY A 101 19.23 -9.82 -5.58
CA GLY A 101 18.37 -11.00 -5.46
C GLY A 101 16.96 -10.82 -6.02
N LEU A 102 16.77 -9.91 -6.98
CA LEU A 102 15.52 -9.75 -7.72
C LEU A 102 15.52 -10.66 -8.96
N SER A 103 14.51 -11.53 -9.05
CA SER A 103 14.32 -12.39 -10.22
C SER A 103 13.85 -11.58 -11.43
N ARG A 104 14.53 -11.73 -12.56
CA ARG A 104 14.21 -11.01 -13.82
C ARG A 104 12.80 -11.31 -14.33
N GLY A 105 12.33 -12.55 -14.16
CA GLY A 105 10.99 -12.95 -14.61
C GLY A 105 9.87 -12.13 -13.97
N ILE A 106 10.05 -11.67 -12.73
CA ILE A 106 9.03 -10.88 -12.01
C ILE A 106 8.97 -9.44 -12.55
N LEU A 107 10.03 -8.92 -13.16
CA LEU A 107 10.07 -7.54 -13.66
C LEU A 107 9.70 -7.45 -15.14
N ASP A 108 10.21 -8.38 -15.95
CA ASP A 108 10.08 -8.33 -17.39
C ASP A 108 8.80 -9.02 -17.88
N GLU A 109 8.42 -10.18 -17.32
CA GLU A 109 7.28 -10.96 -17.81
C GLU A 109 5.96 -10.52 -17.18
N SER A 110 6.00 -10.12 -15.90
CA SER A 110 4.77 -9.88 -15.15
C SER A 110 4.14 -8.51 -15.44
N GLY A 111 4.94 -7.53 -15.88
CA GLY A 111 4.50 -6.15 -16.10
C GLY A 111 3.91 -5.47 -14.86
N TYR A 112 4.16 -6.00 -13.65
CA TYR A 112 3.60 -5.46 -12.40
C TYR A 112 4.42 -4.30 -11.86
N PHE A 113 5.72 -4.26 -12.14
CA PHE A 113 6.62 -3.26 -11.61
C PHE A 113 7.27 -2.43 -12.70
N TYR A 114 7.60 -1.19 -12.36
CA TYR A 114 8.38 -0.30 -13.19
C TYR A 114 9.36 0.47 -12.32
N ILE A 115 10.64 0.46 -12.70
CA ILE A 115 11.69 1.11 -11.95
C ILE A 115 12.40 2.09 -12.87
N ILE A 116 12.57 3.34 -12.43
CA ILE A 116 13.48 4.31 -13.03
C ILE A 116 14.48 4.74 -11.97
N ALA A 117 15.76 4.76 -12.31
CA ALA A 117 16.76 5.49 -11.53
C ALA A 117 17.40 6.55 -12.41
N ASN A 118 17.32 7.81 -11.96
CA ASN A 118 17.96 8.94 -12.62
C ASN A 118 19.13 9.41 -11.77
N LEU A 119 20.34 9.35 -12.32
CA LEU A 119 21.56 9.84 -11.68
C LEU A 119 21.84 11.28 -12.13
N THR A 120 21.88 12.19 -11.17
CA THR A 120 22.23 13.60 -11.35
C THR A 120 23.45 13.95 -10.52
N LEU A 121 24.47 14.54 -11.13
CA LEU A 121 25.60 15.10 -10.40
C LEU A 121 25.20 16.43 -9.77
N VAL A 122 25.68 16.65 -8.55
CA VAL A 122 25.50 17.88 -7.79
C VAL A 122 26.88 18.37 -7.38
N SER A 123 27.29 19.49 -8.00
CA SER A 123 28.58 20.12 -7.73
C SER A 123 28.67 20.72 -6.32
N ASP A 124 27.53 21.07 -5.73
CA ASP A 124 27.47 21.74 -4.45
C ASP A 124 26.28 21.22 -3.62
N ILE A 125 26.57 20.50 -2.53
CA ILE A 125 25.55 19.88 -1.64
C ILE A 125 24.68 20.97 -0.99
N ASN A 126 25.20 22.19 -0.86
CA ASN A 126 24.46 23.32 -0.30
C ASN A 126 23.39 23.88 -1.27
N SER A 127 23.39 23.44 -2.54
CA SER A 127 22.41 23.84 -3.55
C SER A 127 21.25 22.85 -3.72
N VAL A 128 21.01 21.97 -2.74
CA VAL A 128 19.88 21.03 -2.74
C VAL A 128 18.57 21.84 -2.68
N GLY A 129 17.97 22.06 -3.86
CA GLY A 129 16.77 22.87 -4.03
C GLY A 129 16.82 23.78 -5.27
N ASN A 130 18.02 24.10 -5.76
CA ASN A 130 18.18 24.81 -7.03
C ASN A 130 18.52 23.81 -8.15
N THR A 131 17.55 23.57 -9.03
CA THR A 131 17.64 22.59 -10.13
C THR A 131 18.42 23.09 -11.34
N GLU A 132 18.79 24.37 -11.39
CA GLU A 132 19.44 24.99 -12.57
C GLU A 132 20.83 24.42 -12.90
N ASN A 133 21.51 23.86 -11.89
CA ASN A 133 22.87 23.30 -12.05
C ASN A 133 22.90 21.77 -12.11
N TRP A 134 21.75 21.10 -12.19
CA TRP A 134 21.73 19.64 -12.17
C TRP A 134 22.07 19.09 -13.55
N LYS A 135 23.22 18.42 -13.65
CA LYS A 135 23.62 17.73 -14.87
C LYS A 135 23.15 16.28 -14.80
N PRO A 136 22.18 15.86 -15.65
CA PRO A 136 21.81 14.46 -15.74
C PRO A 136 22.97 13.69 -16.38
N LEU A 137 23.43 12.60 -15.76
CA LEU A 137 24.47 11.77 -16.36
C LEU A 137 23.86 10.62 -17.12
N LYS A 138 23.11 9.80 -16.37
CA LYS A 138 22.62 8.52 -16.83
C LYS A 138 21.30 8.25 -16.15
N SER A 139 20.40 7.63 -16.90
CA SER A 139 19.18 7.07 -16.38
C SER A 139 19.07 5.64 -16.86
N PHE A 140 18.47 4.79 -16.04
CA PHE A 140 17.99 3.50 -16.49
C PHE A 140 16.52 3.35 -16.15
N SER A 141 15.81 2.63 -16.99
CA SER A 141 14.44 2.20 -16.74
C SER A 141 14.31 0.71 -17.03
N ILE A 142 13.54 0.02 -16.19
CA ILE A 142 13.27 -1.42 -16.24
C ILE A 142 11.76 -1.62 -16.00
N GLY A 143 11.16 -2.56 -16.72
CA GLY A 143 9.73 -2.91 -16.58
C GLY A 143 8.81 -2.14 -17.54
N ASN A 144 7.53 -2.10 -17.19
CA ASN A 144 6.48 -1.57 -18.07
C ASN A 144 6.35 -0.02 -17.99
N LYS A 145 6.65 0.67 -19.10
CA LYS A 145 6.57 2.14 -19.21
C LYS A 145 5.15 2.70 -19.04
N ASP A 146 4.10 1.90 -19.25
CA ASP A 146 2.72 2.37 -19.08
C ASP A 146 2.42 2.79 -17.63
N LEU A 147 3.13 2.19 -16.66
CA LEU A 147 3.03 2.56 -15.25
C LEU A 147 3.52 3.98 -14.99
N LEU A 148 4.54 4.44 -15.72
CA LEU A 148 5.03 5.82 -15.60
C LEU A 148 3.93 6.83 -15.89
N PHE A 149 3.18 6.60 -16.97
CA PHE A 149 2.09 7.48 -17.36
C PHE A 149 0.98 7.51 -16.29
N GLN A 150 0.62 6.36 -15.72
CA GLN A 150 -0.37 6.28 -14.66
C GLN A 150 0.07 7.08 -13.41
N CYS A 151 1.35 6.98 -13.06
CA CYS A 151 1.90 7.72 -11.94
C CYS A 151 1.92 9.23 -12.18
N ASP A 152 2.27 9.67 -13.39
CA ASP A 152 2.24 11.09 -13.76
C ASP A 152 0.83 11.66 -13.72
N VAL A 153 -0.17 10.86 -14.14
CA VAL A 153 -1.59 11.23 -14.05
C VAL A 153 -2.03 11.37 -12.59
N LYS A 154 -1.66 10.42 -11.72
CA LYS A 154 -1.95 10.48 -10.28
C LYS A 154 -1.32 11.72 -9.62
N ARG A 155 -0.07 12.06 -9.98
CA ARG A 155 0.61 13.28 -9.50
C ARG A 155 -0.07 14.57 -9.91
N LYS A 156 -0.79 14.58 -11.03
CA LYS A 156 -1.60 15.73 -11.48
C LYS A 156 -2.93 15.87 -10.73
N GLY A 157 -3.19 15.05 -9.71
CA GLY A 157 -4.40 15.11 -8.90
C GLY A 157 -5.61 14.43 -9.54
N MET A 158 -5.40 13.62 -10.58
CA MET A 158 -6.47 12.78 -11.14
C MET A 158 -6.55 11.48 -10.37
N GLU A 159 -7.60 11.33 -9.56
CA GLU A 159 -7.89 10.09 -8.86
C GLU A 159 -8.71 9.16 -9.76
N ALA A 160 -8.14 8.02 -10.12
CA ALA A 160 -8.92 6.90 -10.64
C ALA A 160 -8.73 5.69 -9.72
N GLN A 161 -9.79 4.92 -9.53
CA GLN A 161 -9.83 3.76 -8.63
C GLN A 161 -8.81 2.64 -8.97
N LYS A 162 -8.09 2.71 -10.10
CA LYS A 162 -7.23 1.63 -10.61
C LYS A 162 -5.85 2.11 -11.08
N PHE A 163 -5.34 3.23 -10.56
CA PHE A 163 -3.95 3.58 -10.84
C PHE A 163 -3.00 2.75 -9.97
N GLY A 164 -1.84 2.43 -10.55
CA GLY A 164 -0.73 1.89 -9.78
C GLY A 164 -0.31 2.82 -8.64
N ASP A 165 0.28 2.24 -7.61
CA ASP A 165 0.93 2.99 -6.55
C ASP A 165 2.39 3.26 -6.93
N CYS A 166 2.85 4.46 -6.60
CA CYS A 166 4.11 4.98 -7.09
C CYS A 166 4.87 5.59 -5.92
N THR A 167 6.08 5.09 -5.70
CA THR A 167 6.97 5.54 -4.64
C THR A 167 8.19 6.19 -5.27
N GLN A 168 8.46 7.44 -4.87
CA GLN A 168 9.66 8.17 -5.27
C GLN A 168 10.56 8.31 -4.05
N ARG A 169 11.82 7.89 -4.17
CA ARG A 169 12.86 8.11 -3.15
C ARG A 169 14.06 8.78 -3.78
N SER A 170 14.62 9.76 -3.08
CA SER A 170 15.92 10.36 -3.43
C SER A 170 17.00 9.75 -2.55
N LEU A 171 18.09 9.37 -3.19
CA LEU A 171 19.26 8.80 -2.56
C LEU A 171 20.42 9.75 -2.78
N TYR A 172 21.14 10.03 -1.71
CA TYR A 172 22.32 10.90 -1.73
C TYR A 172 23.55 10.03 -1.48
N GLY A 173 24.59 10.25 -2.27
CA GLY A 173 25.82 9.49 -2.16
C GLY A 173 26.94 10.15 -2.94
N PHE A 174 28.13 9.60 -2.82
CA PHE A 174 29.30 10.10 -3.53
C PHE A 174 29.41 9.44 -4.90
N TYR A 175 29.77 10.24 -5.89
CA TYR A 175 30.12 9.75 -7.21
C TYR A 175 31.56 9.23 -7.18
N GLY A 176 31.73 7.91 -7.27
CA GLY A 176 33.05 7.30 -7.41
C GLY A 176 33.49 7.36 -8.86
N GLY A 177 34.43 8.24 -9.21
CA GLY A 177 35.05 8.22 -10.53
C GLY A 177 35.79 6.90 -10.75
N GLU A 178 35.40 6.14 -11.77
CA GLU A 178 36.27 5.08 -12.30
C GLU A 178 37.37 5.76 -13.12
N ASP A 179 38.64 5.55 -12.74
CA ASP A 179 39.75 5.88 -13.64
C ASP A 179 39.57 5.11 -14.94
N SER A 180 39.95 5.69 -16.08
CA SER A 180 39.82 5.12 -17.44
C SER A 180 40.49 3.74 -17.65
N LYS A 181 41.09 3.17 -16.60
CA LYS A 181 41.69 1.83 -16.55
C LYS A 181 40.81 0.78 -15.86
N GLY A 182 39.58 1.11 -15.44
CA GLY A 182 38.66 0.16 -14.79
C GLY A 182 39.12 -0.29 -13.40
N ASN A 183 40.10 0.40 -12.82
CA ASN A 183 40.53 0.15 -11.46
C ASN A 183 39.70 1.03 -10.53
N ASN A 184 39.02 0.41 -9.56
CA ASN A 184 38.37 1.12 -8.46
C ASN A 184 39.41 2.00 -7.76
N VAL A 185 39.33 3.31 -7.96
CA VAL A 185 40.19 4.28 -7.29
C VAL A 185 39.85 4.22 -5.82
N LYS A 186 40.70 3.53 -5.04
CA LYS A 186 40.57 3.52 -3.59
C LYS A 186 40.72 4.97 -3.11
N GLY A 187 39.63 5.48 -2.55
CA GLY A 187 39.45 6.87 -2.18
C GLY A 187 40.62 7.44 -1.40
N GLY A 188 41.40 8.29 -2.08
CA GLY A 188 42.33 9.22 -1.48
C GLY A 188 41.74 10.62 -1.57
N SER A 189 41.72 11.32 -0.44
CA SER A 189 41.28 12.70 -0.22
C SER A 189 39.77 12.98 -0.31
N GLU A 190 39.25 13.63 0.73
CA GLU A 190 37.88 14.16 0.86
C GLU A 190 37.70 15.50 0.13
N GLU A 191 38.79 16.19 -0.21
CA GLU A 191 38.75 17.42 -1.02
C GLU A 191 38.53 17.07 -2.50
N GLY A 192 37.31 17.29 -2.99
CA GLY A 192 36.99 17.27 -4.42
C GLY A 192 36.04 16.16 -4.90
N ARG A 193 35.35 15.45 -4.00
CA ARG A 193 34.31 14.50 -4.43
C ARG A 193 33.03 15.22 -4.80
N GLU A 194 32.61 15.06 -6.05
CA GLU A 194 31.30 15.51 -6.49
C GLU A 194 30.21 14.64 -5.85
N GLY A 195 29.19 15.30 -5.29
CA GLY A 195 28.00 14.63 -4.80
C GLY A 195 27.16 14.13 -5.97
N ALA A 196 26.45 13.02 -5.78
CA ALA A 196 25.43 12.57 -6.71
C ALA A 196 24.11 12.35 -5.97
N ILE A 197 23.03 12.63 -6.69
CA ILE A 197 21.69 12.29 -6.28
C ILE A 197 21.16 11.25 -7.27
N VAL A 198 20.64 10.15 -6.75
CA VAL A 198 19.86 9.19 -7.52
C VAL A 198 18.40 9.37 -7.14
N GLN A 199 17.58 9.76 -8.11
CA GLN A 199 16.13 9.72 -7.95
C GLN A 199 15.65 8.35 -8.39
N LEU A 200 15.27 7.52 -7.42
CA LEU A 200 14.66 6.22 -7.64
C LEU A 200 13.15 6.38 -7.65
N PHE A 201 12.54 5.85 -8.70
CA PHE A 201 11.11 5.83 -8.89
C PHE A 201 10.68 4.39 -9.10
N VAL A 202 9.72 3.92 -8.29
CA VAL A 202 9.18 2.56 -8.36
C VAL A 202 7.67 2.66 -8.46
N GLY A 203 7.11 2.12 -9.55
CA GLY A 203 5.67 1.95 -9.75
C GLY A 203 5.29 0.48 -9.57
N SER A 204 4.15 0.24 -8.95
CA SER A 204 3.53 -1.07 -8.79
C SER A 204 2.10 -1.04 -9.31
N ASN A 205 1.75 -1.99 -10.17
CA ASN A 205 0.43 -2.09 -10.76
C ASN A 205 -0.57 -2.67 -9.75
N ASN A 206 -1.70 -1.99 -9.55
CA ASN A 206 -2.78 -2.46 -8.68
C ASN A 206 -3.75 -3.43 -9.37
N ARG A 207 -3.53 -3.80 -10.64
CA ARG A 207 -4.31 -4.87 -11.27
C ARG A 207 -3.89 -6.20 -10.65
N GLY A 208 -4.72 -6.68 -9.71
CA GLY A 208 -4.58 -8.01 -9.11
C GLY A 208 -4.36 -9.08 -10.18
N ALA A 209 -3.42 -9.98 -9.90
CA ALA A 209 -3.21 -11.21 -10.66
C ALA A 209 -4.43 -12.13 -10.57
#